data_AF-A0A7Y9G7J4-F1
#
_entry.id   AF-A0A7Y9G7J4-F1
#
_cell.length_a   1.000
_cell.length_b   1.000
_cell.length_c   1.000
_cell.angle_alpha   90.00
_cell.angle_beta   90.00
_cell.angle_gamma   90.00
#
_symmetry.space_group_name_H-M   'P 1'
#
loop_
_entity.id
_entity.type
_entity.pdbx_description
1 polymer ?
#
loop_
_entity_poly.entity_id
_entity_poly.type
_entity_poly.pdbx_seq_one_letter_code
_entity_poly.pdbx_strand_id
1 'polypeptide(L)' 'MNQGETEDERRARLRDIEDSLKRLRADLPEPSGDPADMVDSGQYLAQREELQGQIDLLEAERERLRSDLGMT' A
#
# COMPACT_ATOMS: atom_id res chain seq x y z
N MET A 1 28.54 7.59 -2.48
CA MET A 1 27.66 8.53 -3.19
C MET A 1 26.53 7.68 -3.76
N ASN A 2 25.34 7.71 -3.15
CA ASN A 2 24.19 7.01 -3.71
C ASN A 2 23.84 7.73 -5.01
N GLN A 3 24.10 7.07 -6.14
CA GLN A 3 23.72 7.55 -7.45
C GLN A 3 22.20 7.77 -7.41
N GLY A 4 21.78 9.02 -7.60
CA GLY A 4 20.36 9.34 -7.55
C GLY A 4 19.63 8.59 -8.65
N GLU A 5 18.58 7.84 -8.27
CA GLU A 5 17.61 7.25 -9.19
C GLU A 5 17.23 8.29 -10.26
N THR A 6 17.29 7.91 -11.52
CA THR A 6 16.88 8.71 -12.67
C THR A 6 15.36 8.93 -12.65
N GLU A 7 14.88 9.92 -13.40
CA GLU A 7 13.44 10.20 -13.53
C GLU A 7 12.66 8.99 -14.05
N ASP A 8 13.23 8.27 -15.02
CA ASP A 8 12.60 7.08 -15.60
C ASP A 8 12.52 5.91 -14.61
N GLU A 9 13.55 5.73 -13.78
CA GLU A 9 13.53 4.75 -12.68
C GLU A 9 12.46 5.09 -11.65
N ARG A 10 12.33 6.37 -11.27
CA ARG A 10 11.27 6.83 -10.36
C ARG A 10 9.87 6.60 -10.94
N ARG A 11 9.68 6.82 -12.25
CA ARG A 11 8.41 6.52 -12.94
C ARG A 11 8.12 5.03 -13.04
N ALA A 12 9.15 4.19 -13.21
CA ALA A 12 9.00 2.74 -13.19
C ALA A 12 8.57 2.27 -11.80
N ARG A 13 9.30 2.72 -10.76
CA ARG A 13 8.99 2.44 -9.36
C ARG A 13 7.60 2.93 -8.95
N LEU A 14 7.18 4.11 -9.40
CA LEU A 14 5.83 4.63 -9.17
C LEU A 14 4.75 3.69 -9.73
N ARG A 15 4.92 3.18 -10.95
CA ARG A 15 4.01 2.19 -11.56
C ARG A 15 3.97 0.90 -10.76
N ASP A 16 5.12 0.38 -10.34
CA ASP A 16 5.19 -0.86 -9.56
C ASP A 16 4.47 -0.71 -8.20
N ILE A 17 4.60 0.45 -7.56
CA ILE A 17 3.89 0.77 -6.31
C ILE A 17 2.39 0.87 -6.55
N GLU A 18 1.95 1.54 -7.62
CA GLU A 18 0.53 1.66 -7.97
C GLU A 18 -0.11 0.28 -8.26
N ASP A 19 0.60 -0.59 -8.97
CA ASP A 19 0.16 -1.97 -9.23
C ASP A 19 0.09 -2.80 -7.95
N SER A 20 1.07 -2.64 -7.04
CA SER A 20 1.09 -3.32 -5.75
C SER A 20 -0.05 -2.85 -4.84
N LEU A 21 -0.28 -1.54 -4.76
CA LEU A 21 -1.41 -0.96 -4.04
C LEU A 21 -2.76 -1.47 -4.55
N LYS A 22 -2.91 -1.60 -5.87
CA LYS A 22 -4.12 -2.16 -6.47
C LYS A 22 -4.37 -3.60 -6.02
N ARG A 23 -3.32 -4.44 -5.97
CA ARG A 23 -3.43 -5.83 -5.53
C ARG A 23 -3.74 -5.91 -4.03
N LEU A 24 -2.98 -5.21 -3.20
CA LEU A 24 -3.17 -5.20 -1.75
C LEU A 24 -4.55 -4.73 -1.34
N ARG A 25 -5.10 -3.70 -2.00
CA ARG A 25 -6.46 -3.22 -1.74
C ARG A 25 -7.55 -4.20 -2.19
N ALA A 26 -7.27 -5.02 -3.20
CA ALA A 26 -8.18 -6.09 -3.61
C ALA A 26 -8.12 -7.29 -2.66
N ASP A 27 -6.95 -7.54 -2.05
CA ASP A 27 -6.73 -8.60 -1.07
C ASP A 27 -7.13 -8.18 0.36
N LEU A 28 -7.30 -6.87 0.61
CA LEU A 28 -7.72 -6.34 1.90
C LEU A 28 -9.17 -6.76 2.17
N PRO A 29 -9.41 -7.63 3.18
CA PRO A 29 -10.73 -8.19 3.34
C PRO A 29 -11.68 -7.16 3.99
N GLU A 30 -12.95 -7.18 3.57
CA GLU A 30 -13.95 -6.18 3.99
C GLU A 30 -14.21 -6.25 5.50
N PRO A 31 -14.34 -5.13 6.22
CA PRO A 31 -14.71 -5.19 7.64
C PRO A 31 -16.01 -5.98 7.80
N SER A 32 -16.00 -7.10 8.54
CA SER A 32 -17.24 -7.82 8.86
C SER A 32 -18.05 -6.95 9.80
N GLY A 33 -19.22 -6.51 9.35
CA GLY A 33 -20.16 -5.73 10.17
C GLY A 33 -20.90 -6.56 11.21
N ASP A 34 -20.69 -7.89 11.24
CA ASP A 34 -21.45 -8.82 12.04
C ASP A 34 -20.67 -9.22 13.32
N PRO A 35 -21.19 -8.91 14.53
CA PRO A 35 -20.53 -9.24 15.79
C PRO A 35 -20.29 -10.74 16.02
N ALA A 36 -21.01 -11.62 15.30
CA ALA A 36 -20.86 -13.07 15.40
C ALA A 36 -19.53 -13.58 14.80
N ASP A 37 -18.92 -12.85 13.86
CA ASP A 37 -17.61 -13.18 13.27
C ASP A 37 -16.43 -12.82 14.21
N MET A 38 -16.69 -12.17 15.35
CA MET A 38 -15.67 -11.65 16.28
C MET A 38 -14.76 -12.72 16.92
N VAL A 39 -15.08 -14.02 16.84
CA VAL A 39 -14.28 -15.10 17.43
C VAL A 39 -13.23 -15.68 16.46
N ASP A 40 -13.48 -15.68 15.15
CA ASP A 40 -12.45 -15.86 14.10
C ASP A 40 -11.67 -14.56 13.83
N SER A 41 -12.10 -13.46 14.46
CA SER A 41 -11.64 -12.11 14.14
C SER A 41 -10.23 -11.76 14.60
N GLY A 42 -9.58 -12.55 15.47
CA GLY A 42 -8.22 -12.23 15.91
C GLY A 42 -7.21 -12.33 14.77
N GLN A 43 -7.20 -13.46 14.04
CA GLN A 43 -6.31 -13.66 12.89
C GLN A 43 -6.73 -12.79 11.71
N TYR A 44 -8.04 -12.63 11.50
CA TYR A 44 -8.60 -11.77 10.47
C TYR A 44 -8.21 -10.30 10.67
N LEU A 45 -8.40 -9.77 11.88
CA LEU A 45 -8.05 -8.40 12.22
C LEU A 45 -6.55 -8.18 12.10
N ALA A 46 -5.73 -9.11 12.59
CA ALA A 46 -4.27 -9.02 12.47
C ALA A 46 -3.81 -8.99 11.01
N GLN A 47 -4.35 -9.88 10.15
CA GLN A 47 -4.07 -9.88 8.71
C GLN A 47 -4.50 -8.57 8.05
N ARG A 48 -5.68 -8.05 8.42
CA ARG A 48 -6.19 -6.80 7.88
C ARG A 48 -5.32 -5.61 8.30
N GLU A 49 -4.91 -5.54 9.57
CA GLU A 49 -4.00 -4.51 10.08
C GLU A 49 -2.63 -4.58 9.40
N GLU A 50 -2.11 -5.79 9.17
CA GLU A 50 -0.86 -5.99 8.44
C GLU A 50 -0.95 -5.47 7.00
N LEU A 51 -1.99 -5.86 6.25
CA LEU A 51 -2.22 -5.38 4.89
C LEU A 51 -2.43 -3.87 4.84
N GLN A 52 -3.16 -3.31 5.80
CA GLN A 52 -3.36 -1.87 5.92
C GLN A 52 -2.04 -1.13 6.15
N GLY A 53 -1.19 -1.63 7.05
CA GLY A 53 0.13 -1.05 7.30
C GLY A 53 1.03 -1.06 6.06
N GLN A 54 0.98 -2.13 5.25
CA GLN A 54 1.70 -2.20 3.98
C GLN A 54 1.16 -1.18 2.96
N ILE A 55 -0.16 -1.02 2.88
CA ILE A 55 -0.82 -0.03 2.03
C ILE A 55 -0.35 1.39 2.43
N ASP A 56 -0.40 1.72 3.72
CA ASP A 56 -0.06 3.06 4.21
C ASP A 56 1.40 3.44 3.88
N LEU A 57 2.34 2.49 4.02
CA LEU A 57 3.75 2.68 3.67
C LEU A 57 3.93 2.93 2.16
N LEU A 58 3.25 2.16 1.33
CA LEU A 58 3.31 2.30 -0.12
C LEU A 58 2.64 3.60 -0.60
N GLU A 59 1.56 4.04 0.06
CA GLU A 59 0.92 5.32 -0.24
C GLU A 59 1.82 6.51 0.09
N ALA A 60 2.52 6.47 1.24
CA ALA A 60 3.49 7.50 1.61
C ALA A 60 4.64 7.59 0.60
N GLU A 61 5.18 6.45 0.16
CA GLU A 61 6.22 6.42 -0.86
C GLU A 61 5.70 6.87 -2.23
N ARG A 62 4.48 6.47 -2.62
CA ARG A 62 3.82 6.95 -3.84
C ARG A 62 3.74 8.47 -3.84
N GLU A 63 3.29 9.05 -2.73
CA GLU A 63 3.14 10.50 -2.60
C GLU A 63 4.49 11.21 -2.70
N ARG A 64 5.51 10.66 -2.05
CA ARG A 64 6.89 11.18 -2.16
C ARG A 64 7.40 11.15 -3.60
N LEU A 65 7.25 10.03 -4.31
CA LEU A 65 7.68 9.91 -5.70
C LEU A 65 6.93 10.85 -6.63
N ARG A 66 5.62 11.03 -6.41
CA ARG A 66 4.82 12.01 -7.17
C ARG A 66 5.32 13.43 -6.94
N SER A 67 5.63 13.79 -5.70
CA SER A 67 6.24 15.09 -5.37
C SER A 67 7.62 15.26 -6.03
N ASP A 68 8.48 14.24 -5.97
CA ASP A 68 9.82 14.26 -6.58
C ASP A 68 9.78 14.34 -8.12
N LEU A 69 8.66 13.92 -8.72
CA LEU A 69 8.37 13.99 -10.16
C LEU A 69 7.58 15.25 -10.56
N GLY A 70 7.19 16.10 -9.60
CA GLY A 70 6.40 17.31 -9.85
C GLY A 70 4.95 17.05 -10.30
N MET A 71 4.35 15.93 -9.83
CA MET A 71 2.98 15.52 -10.17
C MET A 71 1.93 15.92 -9.11
N THR A 72 2.32 16.79 -8.18
CA THR A 72 1.51 17.28 -7.04
C THR A 72 1.52 18.80 -7.04
#